data_AF-A0A5R2N1T6-F1
#
_entry.id   AF-A0A5R2N1T6-F1
#
_cell.length_a   1.000
_cell.length_b   1.000
_cell.length_c   1.000
_cell.angle_alpha   90.00
_cell.angle_beta   90.00
_cell.angle_gamma   90.00
#
_symmetry.space_group_name_H-M   'P 1'
#
loop_
_entity.id
_entity.type
_entity.pdbx_description
1 polymer ?
#
loop_
_entity_poly.entity_id
_entity_poly.type
_entity_poly.pdbx_seq_one_letter_code
_entity_poly.pdbx_strand_id
1 'polypeptide(L)'
;VMMDNTWATPLYFRPLDHGVDISIHAATKYPAGHSDVLLGTVSANEACWKQLYESFCTLGCCSGPDDVYQVLRGLRTMGVRLDHHQRSALAIASWLESQPGVARVLHPALPSHPDHDLWKRDFCGSSGIFSIVLAGGGQREQHAFLDAL
;
A
#
# COMPACT_ATOMS: atom_id res chain seq x y z
N VAL A 1 12.90 7.13 -13.37
CA VAL A 1 11.50 6.96 -12.91
C VAL A 1 11.51 6.47 -11.47
N MET A 2 10.72 7.10 -10.60
CA MET A 2 10.59 6.71 -9.19
C MET A 2 9.14 6.33 -8.92
N MET A 3 8.91 5.32 -8.08
CA MET A 3 7.57 4.85 -7.72
C MET A 3 7.46 4.60 -6.21
N ASP A 4 6.42 5.16 -5.59
CA ASP A 4 5.97 4.73 -4.27
C ASP A 4 5.18 3.42 -4.41
N ASN A 5 5.72 2.35 -3.84
CA ASN A 5 5.16 1.01 -3.90
C ASN A 5 4.58 0.56 -2.55
N THR A 6 4.27 1.50 -1.65
CA THR A 6 3.77 1.22 -0.31
C THR A 6 2.51 0.36 -0.32
N TRP A 7 1.57 0.62 -1.23
CA TRP A 7 0.29 -0.12 -1.29
C TRP A 7 0.47 -1.56 -1.76
N ALA A 8 1.27 -1.78 -2.80
CA ALA A 8 1.46 -3.11 -3.38
C ALA A 8 2.43 -3.96 -2.56
N THR A 9 3.41 -3.31 -1.93
CA THR A 9 4.59 -3.96 -1.33
C THR A 9 5.41 -4.71 -2.39
N PRO A 10 6.64 -5.19 -2.08
CA PRO A 10 7.39 -5.97 -3.05
C PRO A 10 6.76 -7.35 -3.33
N LEU A 11 5.72 -7.75 -2.58
CA LEU A 11 5.02 -9.02 -2.79
C LEU A 11 3.98 -8.96 -3.90
N TYR A 12 3.27 -7.83 -4.09
CA TYR A 12 2.21 -7.75 -5.11
C TYR A 12 2.60 -6.98 -6.37
N PHE A 13 3.67 -6.18 -6.33
CA PHE A 13 4.25 -5.55 -7.51
C PHE A 13 5.76 -5.35 -7.30
N ARG A 14 6.56 -5.63 -8.33
CA ARG A 14 8.04 -5.52 -8.27
C ARG A 14 8.52 -4.42 -9.23
N PRO A 15 8.55 -3.14 -8.82
CA PRO A 15 8.77 -2.03 -9.75
C PRO A 15 10.04 -2.12 -10.60
N LEU A 16 11.13 -2.62 -10.02
CA LEU A 16 12.42 -2.72 -10.73
C LEU A 16 12.35 -3.68 -11.92
N ASP A 17 11.51 -4.71 -11.86
CA ASP A 17 11.28 -5.65 -12.96
C ASP A 17 10.45 -5.03 -14.10
N HIS A 18 9.82 -3.87 -13.84
CA HIS A 18 8.97 -3.13 -14.78
C HIS A 18 9.64 -1.82 -15.27
N GLY A 19 10.96 -1.71 -15.13
CA GLY A 19 11.72 -0.55 -15.63
C GLY A 19 11.64 0.70 -14.75
N VAL A 20 11.13 0.59 -13.52
CA VAL A 20 11.25 1.67 -12.52
C VAL A 20 12.67 1.66 -11.97
N ASP A 21 13.29 2.83 -11.87
CA ASP A 21 14.67 2.94 -11.39
C ASP A 21 14.77 2.92 -9.86
N ILE A 22 13.78 3.51 -9.19
CA ILE A 22 13.73 3.63 -7.72
C ILE A 22 12.34 3.26 -7.19
N SER A 23 12.30 2.30 -6.27
CA SER A 23 11.11 1.90 -5.51
C SER A 23 11.18 2.41 -4.08
N ILE A 24 10.19 3.20 -3.68
CA ILE A 24 10.05 3.78 -2.33
C ILE A 24 8.95 3.05 -1.58
N HIS A 25 9.13 2.81 -0.28
CA HIS A 25 8.07 2.34 0.60
C HIS A 25 8.06 3.12 1.90
N ALA A 26 6.86 3.47 2.37
CA ALA A 26 6.62 3.72 3.78
C ALA A 26 6.54 2.35 4.48
N ALA A 27 7.68 1.86 4.98
CA ALA A 27 7.75 0.62 5.75
C ALA A 27 6.95 0.67 7.05
N THR A 28 6.59 1.86 7.52
CA THR A 28 5.53 2.13 8.51
C THR A 28 4.25 1.32 8.27
N LYS A 29 3.90 1.05 7.01
CA LYS A 29 2.62 0.43 6.63
C LYS A 29 2.72 -1.09 6.64
N TYR A 30 2.53 -1.75 5.50
CA TYR A 30 2.51 -3.21 5.43
C TYR A 30 3.81 -3.91 5.85
N PRO A 31 5.02 -3.37 5.58
CA PRO A 31 6.27 -4.02 6.00
C PRO A 31 6.39 -4.18 7.52
N ALA A 32 6.22 -3.10 8.28
CA ALA A 32 6.10 -3.16 9.74
C ALA A 32 4.84 -3.93 10.13
N GLY A 33 3.67 -3.45 9.73
CA GLY A 33 2.38 -4.13 9.89
C GLY A 33 1.80 -4.12 11.30
N HIS A 34 2.38 -3.37 12.23
CA HIS A 34 1.99 -3.34 13.65
C HIS A 34 1.70 -1.93 14.19
N SER A 35 1.70 -0.91 13.32
CA SER A 35 1.32 0.47 13.66
C SER A 35 2.14 1.12 14.79
N ASP A 36 3.39 0.70 14.95
CA ASP A 36 4.26 1.03 16.10
C ASP A 36 5.63 1.63 15.71
N VAL A 37 5.93 1.73 14.41
CA VAL A 37 7.23 2.22 13.91
C VAL A 37 7.07 3.12 12.69
N LEU A 38 7.89 4.17 12.59
CA LEU A 38 8.01 5.02 11.41
C LEU A 38 9.32 4.70 10.69
N LEU A 39 9.24 4.18 9.47
CA LEU A 39 10.42 3.84 8.68
C LEU A 39 10.13 3.97 7.18
N GLY A 40 11.09 4.54 6.44
CA GLY A 40 11.07 4.59 4.98
C GLY A 40 12.16 3.68 4.41
N THR A 41 11.87 3.00 3.30
CA THR A 41 12.89 2.26 2.54
C THR A 41 12.90 2.70 1.10
N VAL A 42 14.10 2.70 0.50
CA VAL A 42 14.30 3.04 -0.90
C VAL A 42 15.22 1.99 -1.51
N SER A 43 14.74 1.34 -2.57
CA SER A 43 15.51 0.39 -3.38
C SER A 43 15.76 1.00 -4.76
N ALA A 44 16.94 0.82 -5.33
CA ALA A 44 17.28 1.34 -6.65
C ALA A 44 17.97 0.29 -7.51
N ASN A 45 17.87 0.46 -8.83
CA ASN A 45 18.68 -0.29 -9.78
C ASN A 45 20.16 0.18 -9.75
N GLU A 46 21.01 -0.52 -10.49
CA GLU A 46 22.46 -0.23 -10.55
C GLU A 46 22.75 1.20 -11.02
N ALA A 47 22.00 1.70 -12.01
CA ALA A 47 22.22 3.03 -12.57
C ALA A 47 21.98 4.16 -11.55
N CYS A 48 21.01 4.00 -10.65
CA CYS A 48 20.66 5.01 -9.66
C CYS A 48 21.27 4.76 -8.26
N TRP A 49 21.81 3.56 -7.99
CA TRP A 49 22.28 3.18 -6.65
C TRP A 49 23.34 4.12 -6.08
N LYS A 50 24.37 4.46 -6.86
CA LYS A 50 25.48 5.31 -6.39
C LYS A 50 24.96 6.67 -5.91
N GLN A 51 24.12 7.32 -6.70
CA GLN A 51 23.54 8.63 -6.38
C GLN A 51 22.62 8.54 -5.16
N LEU A 52 21.81 7.48 -5.04
CA LEU A 52 20.95 7.26 -3.87
C LEU A 52 21.79 7.11 -2.59
N TYR A 53 22.84 6.30 -2.63
CA TYR A 53 23.70 6.05 -1.47
C TYR A 53 24.46 7.31 -1.04
N GLU A 54 25.04 8.05 -1.98
CA GLU A 54 25.72 9.33 -1.69
C GLU A 54 24.75 10.35 -1.06
N SER A 55 23.52 10.41 -1.54
CA SER A 55 22.47 11.27 -0.98
C SER A 55 22.10 10.85 0.45
N PHE A 56 21.92 9.56 0.70
CA PHE A 56 21.66 9.02 2.03
C PHE A 56 22.77 9.38 3.02
N CYS A 57 24.05 9.17 2.63
CA CYS A 57 25.20 9.51 3.44
C CYS A 57 25.30 11.02 3.75
N THR A 58 24.97 11.87 2.77
CA THR A 58 25.05 13.32 2.90
C THR A 58 23.94 13.88 3.79
N LEU A 59 22.72 13.37 3.63
CA LEU A 59 21.55 13.82 4.40
C LEU A 59 21.51 13.24 5.82
N GLY A 60 22.18 12.10 6.06
CA GLY A 60 22.20 11.46 7.36
C GLY A 60 20.83 10.95 7.83
N CYS A 61 19.91 10.68 6.90
CA CYS A 61 18.55 10.20 7.18
C CYS A 61 18.57 8.72 7.61
N CYS A 62 19.06 8.44 8.82
CA CYS A 62 19.15 7.10 9.39
C CYS A 62 17.92 6.74 10.24
N SER A 63 17.64 5.44 10.35
CA SER A 63 16.63 4.90 11.28
C SER A 63 17.28 4.30 12.52
N GLY A 64 16.55 4.28 13.63
CA GLY A 64 17.00 3.62 14.85
C GLY A 64 17.15 2.10 14.62
N PRO A 65 18.15 1.44 15.24
CA PRO A 65 18.34 -0.01 15.07
C PRO A 65 17.13 -0.82 15.57
N ASP A 66 16.46 -0.37 16.62
CA ASP A 66 15.22 -0.97 17.12
C ASP A 66 14.07 -0.86 16.10
N ASP A 67 13.92 0.29 15.43
CA ASP A 67 12.92 0.48 14.37
C ASP A 67 13.17 -0.49 13.21
N VAL A 68 14.45 -0.62 12.80
CA VAL A 68 14.87 -1.57 11.76
C VAL A 68 14.55 -3.01 12.19
N TYR A 69 14.83 -3.37 13.45
CA TYR A 69 14.51 -4.69 13.99
C TYR A 69 13.00 -4.97 13.97
N GLN A 70 12.16 -4.00 14.37
CA GLN A 70 10.71 -4.16 14.34
C GLN A 70 10.17 -4.39 12.93
N VAL A 71 10.67 -3.63 11.94
CA VAL A 71 10.30 -3.86 10.54
C VAL A 71 10.76 -5.25 10.08
N LEU A 72 12.00 -5.67 10.38
CA LEU A 72 12.49 -7.01 10.04
C LEU A 72 11.64 -8.13 10.67
N ARG A 73 11.18 -7.94 11.91
CA ARG A 73 10.23 -8.84 12.57
C ARG A 73 8.89 -8.86 11.84
N GLY A 74 8.37 -7.68 11.47
CA GLY A 74 7.12 -7.53 10.70
C GLY A 74 7.13 -8.24 9.35
N LEU A 75 8.26 -8.18 8.64
CA LEU A 75 8.42 -8.84 7.33
C LEU A 75 8.19 -10.36 7.39
N ARG A 76 8.47 -11.02 8.53
CA ARG A 76 8.29 -12.47 8.69
C ARG A 76 6.83 -12.92 8.58
N THR A 77 5.89 -12.02 8.87
CA THR A 77 4.45 -12.31 8.79
C THR A 77 3.76 -11.54 7.66
N MET A 78 4.51 -10.76 6.86
CA MET A 78 3.91 -9.89 5.84
C MET A 78 3.07 -10.65 4.81
N GLY A 79 3.54 -11.80 4.32
CA GLY A 79 2.79 -12.59 3.35
C GLY A 79 1.43 -13.07 3.89
N VAL A 80 1.41 -13.68 5.08
CA VAL A 80 0.15 -14.17 5.69
C VAL A 80 -0.78 -13.04 6.09
N ARG A 81 -0.25 -11.88 6.51
CA ARG A 81 -1.05 -10.68 6.78
C ARG A 81 -1.65 -10.13 5.50
N LEU A 82 -0.88 -10.01 4.42
CA LEU A 82 -1.34 -9.49 3.14
C LEU A 82 -2.38 -10.39 2.48
N ASP A 83 -2.26 -11.72 2.57
CA ASP A 83 -3.30 -12.65 2.12
C ASP A 83 -4.62 -12.39 2.84
N HIS A 84 -4.56 -12.25 4.17
CA HIS A 84 -5.75 -11.93 4.96
C HIS A 84 -6.31 -10.55 4.63
N HIS A 85 -5.46 -9.53 4.48
CA HIS A 85 -5.87 -8.18 4.04
C HIS A 85 -6.61 -8.23 2.71
N GLN A 86 -6.09 -8.96 1.73
CA GLN A 86 -6.71 -9.13 0.42
C GLN A 86 -8.11 -9.73 0.55
N ARG A 87 -8.22 -10.87 1.25
CA ARG A 87 -9.51 -11.58 1.42
C ARG A 87 -10.55 -10.70 2.12
N SER A 88 -10.17 -10.06 3.21
CA SER A 88 -11.07 -9.21 3.99
C SER A 88 -11.47 -7.95 3.21
N ALA A 89 -10.52 -7.27 2.57
CA ALA A 89 -10.82 -6.06 1.81
C ALA A 89 -11.70 -6.36 0.60
N LEU A 90 -11.45 -7.43 -0.15
CA LEU A 90 -12.29 -7.82 -1.27
C LEU A 90 -13.72 -8.19 -0.83
N ALA A 91 -13.86 -8.91 0.28
CA ALA A 91 -15.17 -9.26 0.82
C ALA A 91 -15.98 -8.00 1.20
N ILE A 92 -15.36 -7.06 1.92
CA ILE A 92 -15.99 -5.80 2.33
C ILE A 92 -16.27 -4.92 1.12
N ALA A 93 -15.30 -4.77 0.21
CA ALA A 93 -15.43 -3.95 -0.99
C ALA A 93 -16.57 -4.45 -1.88
N SER A 94 -16.67 -5.76 -2.11
CA SER A 94 -17.75 -6.37 -2.89
C SER A 94 -19.12 -6.20 -2.20
N TRP A 95 -19.17 -6.34 -0.87
CA TRP A 95 -20.41 -6.08 -0.12
C TRP A 95 -20.82 -4.60 -0.18
N LEU A 96 -19.86 -3.68 -0.15
CA LEU A 96 -20.11 -2.24 -0.26
C LEU A 96 -20.67 -1.84 -1.62
N GLU A 97 -20.31 -2.53 -2.71
CA GLU A 97 -20.89 -2.28 -4.04
C GLU A 97 -22.40 -2.53 -4.10
N SER A 98 -22.96 -3.37 -3.21
CA SER A 98 -24.40 -3.61 -3.15
C SER A 98 -25.15 -2.70 -2.18
N GLN A 99 -24.48 -1.80 -1.46
CA GLN A 99 -25.12 -0.98 -0.44
C GLN A 99 -25.76 0.26 -1.05
N PRO A 100 -27.04 0.57 -0.73
CA PRO A 100 -27.75 1.72 -1.32
C PRO A 100 -27.11 3.08 -0.97
N GLY A 101 -26.37 3.16 0.13
CA GLY A 101 -25.65 4.36 0.56
C GLY A 101 -24.30 4.59 -0.13
N VAL A 102 -23.82 3.65 -0.96
CA VAL A 102 -22.51 3.69 -1.61
C VAL A 102 -22.72 3.87 -3.12
N ALA A 103 -22.24 4.98 -3.67
CA ALA A 103 -22.25 5.22 -5.11
C ALA A 103 -21.16 4.43 -5.85
N ARG A 104 -19.99 4.27 -5.23
CA ARG A 104 -18.85 3.61 -5.88
C ARG A 104 -17.88 3.03 -4.87
N VAL A 105 -17.28 1.90 -5.22
CA VAL A 105 -16.13 1.34 -4.52
C VAL A 105 -14.90 1.47 -5.42
N LEU A 106 -13.80 1.95 -4.85
CA LEU A 106 -12.53 2.23 -5.54
C LEU A 106 -11.48 1.25 -5.03
N HIS A 107 -11.51 0.04 -5.56
CA HIS A 107 -10.56 -1.02 -5.25
C HIS A 107 -10.01 -1.63 -6.55
N PRO A 108 -8.69 -1.59 -6.83
CA PRO A 108 -8.14 -2.01 -8.12
C PRO A 108 -8.49 -3.45 -8.53
N ALA A 109 -8.58 -4.35 -7.54
CA ALA A 109 -8.93 -5.75 -7.78
C ALA A 109 -10.44 -6.02 -8.05
N LEU A 110 -11.32 -5.01 -7.99
CA LEU A 110 -12.72 -5.17 -8.39
C LEU A 110 -12.88 -4.92 -9.89
N PRO A 111 -13.67 -5.74 -10.61
CA PRO A 111 -13.92 -5.54 -12.05
C PRO A 111 -14.56 -4.19 -12.42
N SER A 112 -15.24 -3.55 -11.47
CA SER A 112 -15.83 -2.22 -11.65
C SER A 112 -14.81 -1.08 -11.64
N HIS A 113 -13.55 -1.34 -11.23
CA HIS A 113 -12.50 -0.36 -11.23
C HIS A 113 -12.01 -0.09 -12.67
N PRO A 114 -11.85 1.18 -13.09
CA PRO A 114 -11.52 1.54 -14.48
C PRO A 114 -10.18 0.95 -14.92
N ASP A 115 -9.22 0.88 -14.00
CA ASP A 115 -7.88 0.33 -14.26
C ASP A 115 -7.73 -1.13 -13.79
N HIS A 116 -8.83 -1.86 -13.62
CA HIS A 116 -8.79 -3.26 -13.19
C HIS A 116 -7.92 -4.13 -14.10
N ASP A 117 -8.01 -3.91 -15.41
CA ASP A 117 -7.23 -4.69 -16.38
C ASP A 117 -5.73 -4.44 -16.26
N LEU A 118 -5.32 -3.21 -15.92
CA LEU A 118 -3.92 -2.88 -15.64
C LEU A 118 -3.44 -3.57 -14.36
N TRP A 119 -4.24 -3.48 -13.28
CA TRP A 119 -3.94 -4.18 -12.04
C TRP A 119 -3.80 -5.69 -12.27
N LYS A 120 -4.75 -6.29 -12.99
CA LYS A 120 -4.77 -7.74 -13.26
C LYS A 120 -3.58 -8.19 -14.12
N ARG A 121 -3.08 -7.34 -15.01
CA ARG A 121 -1.91 -7.61 -15.84
C ARG A 121 -0.62 -7.57 -15.02
N ASP A 122 -0.48 -6.57 -14.16
CA ASP A 122 0.83 -6.21 -13.57
C ASP A 122 1.01 -6.67 -12.11
N PHE A 123 -0.09 -6.84 -11.36
CA PHE A 123 -0.06 -7.15 -9.93
C PHE A 123 -0.44 -8.61 -9.69
N CYS A 124 0.20 -9.25 -8.72
CA CYS A 124 -0.13 -10.62 -8.30
C CYS A 124 -1.00 -10.68 -7.03
N GLY A 125 -1.50 -9.54 -6.56
CA GLY A 125 -2.43 -9.47 -5.44
C GLY A 125 -2.87 -8.03 -5.13
N SER A 126 -3.63 -7.90 -4.06
CA SER A 126 -4.12 -6.62 -3.55
C SER A 126 -3.88 -6.52 -2.06
N SER A 127 -3.50 -5.34 -1.59
CA SER A 127 -3.50 -5.07 -0.16
C SER A 127 -4.91 -4.70 0.33
N GLY A 128 -4.99 -4.21 1.56
CA GLY A 128 -6.27 -3.99 2.26
C GLY A 128 -6.86 -2.58 2.12
N ILE A 129 -6.18 -1.65 1.45
CA ILE A 129 -6.61 -0.25 1.34
C ILE A 129 -7.45 -0.08 0.08
N PHE A 130 -8.61 0.54 0.24
CA PHE A 130 -9.48 1.00 -0.84
C PHE A 130 -10.30 2.19 -0.35
N SER A 131 -11.11 2.78 -1.22
CA SER A 131 -11.99 3.90 -0.87
C SER A 131 -13.41 3.67 -1.35
N ILE A 132 -14.36 4.40 -0.77
CA ILE A 132 -15.74 4.44 -1.24
C ILE A 132 -16.18 5.88 -1.50
N VAL A 133 -17.13 6.03 -2.41
CA VAL A 133 -17.86 7.26 -2.65
C VAL A 133 -19.28 7.02 -2.16
N LEU A 134 -19.73 7.84 -1.19
CA LEU A 134 -21.10 7.77 -0.70
C LEU A 134 -22.07 8.30 -1.76
N ALA A 135 -23.28 7.75 -1.83
CA ALA A 135 -24.30 8.12 -2.81
C ALA A 135 -24.85 9.55 -2.65
N GLY A 136 -24.53 10.19 -1.53
CA GLY A 136 -24.89 11.57 -1.25
C GLY A 136 -24.42 11.99 0.14
N GLY A 137 -24.93 13.14 0.59
CA GLY A 137 -24.51 13.78 1.83
C GLY A 137 -23.30 14.71 1.62
N GLY A 138 -23.00 15.48 2.66
CA GLY A 138 -21.80 16.29 2.77
C GLY A 138 -20.91 15.77 3.89
N GLN A 139 -20.06 16.65 4.40
CA GLN A 139 -19.11 16.33 5.46
C GLN A 139 -19.80 15.79 6.73
N ARG A 140 -21.03 16.26 7.03
CA ARG A 140 -21.80 15.82 8.19
C ARG A 140 -22.16 14.34 8.12
N GLU A 141 -22.68 13.88 6.98
CA GLU A 141 -23.06 12.48 6.78
C GLU A 141 -21.83 11.57 6.74
N GLN A 142 -20.72 12.05 6.16
CA GLN A 142 -19.44 11.35 6.18
C GLN A 142 -18.93 11.15 7.62
N HIS A 143 -18.98 12.19 8.45
CA HIS A 143 -18.58 12.08 9.86
C HIS A 143 -19.52 11.14 10.62
N ALA A 144 -20.83 11.25 10.43
CA ALA A 144 -21.79 10.36 11.08
C ALA A 144 -21.57 8.88 10.70
N PHE A 145 -21.16 8.60 9.46
CA PHE A 145 -20.76 7.26 9.04
C PHE A 145 -19.49 6.78 9.77
N LEU A 146 -18.46 7.63 9.87
CA LEU A 146 -17.20 7.29 10.54
C LEU A 146 -17.37 7.10 12.05
N ASP A 147 -18.17 7.93 12.71
CA ASP A 147 -18.41 7.89 14.16
C ASP A 147 -19.23 6.66 14.59
N ALA A 148 -19.88 5.97 13.65
CA ALA A 148 -20.70 4.79 13.91
C ALA A 148 -19.93 3.46 13.75
N LEU A 149 -18.65 3.50 13.36
CA LEU A 149 -17.76 2.34 13.21
C LEU A 149 -17.13 1.93 14.56
#